data_AF-A0A2E4KTW3-F1
#
_entry.id   AF-A0A2E4KTW3-F1
#
_cell.length_a   1.000
_cell.length_b   1.000
_cell.length_c   1.000
_cell.angle_alpha   90.00
_cell.angle_beta   90.00
_cell.angle_gamma   90.00
#
_symmetry.space_group_name_H-M   'P 1'
#
loop_
_entity.id
_entity.type
_entity.pdbx_description
1 polymer ?
#
loop_
_entity_poly.entity_id
_entity_poly.type
_entity_poly.pdbx_seq_one_letter_code
_entity_poly.pdbx_strand_id
1 'polypeptide(L)'
;MTQSQLPHIWGADWKPRAHLDFESEVEISDVKGELIRFIAERHDGHLRLVSWIFDEVSSEYENTSLDGPAFHLFSESLAQKLQENLSKRAEESGIMATEIIPRRGGSLHLSRRSQRFVLDVRLCMRRMAHEATIN
;
A
#
# COMPACT_ATOMS: atom_id res chain seq x y z
N MET A 1 -3.62 -13.86 -31.44
CA MET A 1 -4.77 -13.07 -30.96
C MET A 1 -4.25 -12.02 -30.00
N THR A 2 -4.37 -10.74 -30.35
CA THR A 2 -3.84 -9.62 -29.56
C THR A 2 -4.75 -9.34 -28.37
N GLN A 3 -4.19 -9.36 -27.17
CA GLN A 3 -4.88 -8.96 -25.95
C GLN A 3 -5.36 -7.51 -26.13
N SER A 4 -6.66 -7.23 -25.95
CA SER A 4 -7.17 -5.86 -25.96
C SER A 4 -6.35 -5.03 -24.98
N GLN A 5 -5.91 -3.84 -25.41
CA GLN A 5 -5.02 -2.99 -24.60
C GLN A 5 -5.59 -2.84 -23.19
N LEU A 6 -4.87 -3.36 -22.19
CA LEU A 6 -5.27 -3.22 -20.80
C LEU A 6 -5.26 -1.73 -20.45
N PRO A 7 -6.23 -1.23 -19.65
CA PRO A 7 -6.29 0.18 -19.30
C PRO A 7 -4.98 0.60 -18.63
N HIS A 8 -4.41 1.72 -19.07
CA HIS A 8 -3.18 2.25 -18.47
C HIS A 8 -3.39 2.50 -16.97
N ILE A 9 -2.40 2.13 -16.14
CA ILE A 9 -2.42 2.44 -14.71
C ILE A 9 -1.65 3.75 -14.56
N TRP A 10 -2.39 4.86 -14.52
CA TRP A 10 -1.80 6.17 -14.29
C TRP A 10 -1.13 6.21 -12.92
N GLY A 11 0.13 6.65 -12.88
CA GLY A 11 0.90 6.71 -11.64
C GLY A 11 1.28 5.35 -11.07
N ALA A 12 1.38 4.29 -11.88
CA ALA A 12 1.79 2.96 -11.41
C ALA A 12 3.09 2.98 -10.58
N ASP A 13 4.04 3.82 -10.97
CA ASP A 13 5.34 3.97 -10.30
C ASP A 13 5.39 5.17 -9.34
N TRP A 14 4.25 5.80 -9.07
CA TRP A 14 4.20 6.95 -8.19
C TRP A 14 4.58 6.55 -6.75
N LYS A 15 5.48 7.35 -6.18
CA LYS A 15 5.85 7.34 -4.77
C LYS A 15 6.29 8.74 -4.34
N PRO A 16 6.08 9.14 -3.08
CA PRO A 16 6.63 10.40 -2.57
C PRO A 16 8.15 10.37 -2.65
N ARG A 17 8.76 11.47 -3.10
CA ARG A 17 10.22 11.57 -3.24
C ARG A 17 10.93 12.03 -1.96
N ALA A 18 10.20 12.67 -1.07
CA ALA A 18 10.69 13.23 0.18
C ALA A 18 9.57 13.27 1.21
N HIS A 19 9.98 13.36 2.48
CA HIS A 19 9.08 13.67 3.57
C HIS A 19 8.46 15.07 3.41
N LEU A 20 7.40 15.31 4.16
CA LEU A 20 6.88 16.66 4.39
C LEU A 20 7.35 17.15 5.75
N ASP A 21 7.36 18.45 5.94
CA ASP A 21 7.57 19.06 7.26
C ASP A 21 6.22 19.12 7.97
N PHE A 22 6.09 18.40 9.08
CA PHE A 22 4.84 18.35 9.85
C PHE A 22 4.77 19.54 10.82
N GLU A 23 3.58 20.11 10.97
CA GLU A 23 3.29 21.11 12.01
C GLU A 23 3.09 20.42 13.37
N SER A 24 2.50 19.22 13.36
CA SER A 24 2.35 18.34 14.53
C SER A 24 2.75 16.90 14.20
N GLU A 25 3.38 16.20 15.14
CA GLU A 25 3.62 14.76 15.02
C GLU A 25 2.31 13.97 14.91
N VAL A 26 2.35 12.80 14.28
CA VAL A 26 1.17 11.93 14.09
C VAL A 26 1.27 10.70 14.96
N GLU A 27 0.24 10.40 15.75
CA GLU A 27 0.16 9.19 16.55
C GLU A 27 -0.02 7.94 15.67
N ILE A 28 0.79 6.90 15.91
CA ILE A 28 0.75 5.63 15.18
C ILE A 28 -0.63 4.99 15.25
N SER A 29 -1.35 5.13 16.36
CA SER A 29 -2.72 4.63 16.51
C SER A 29 -3.69 5.26 15.51
N ASP A 30 -3.54 6.56 15.26
CA ASP A 30 -4.41 7.32 14.36
C ASP A 30 -4.10 6.94 12.91
N VAL A 31 -2.82 6.78 12.57
CA VAL A 31 -2.38 6.23 11.28
C VAL A 31 -2.99 4.85 11.05
N LYS A 32 -2.97 3.98 12.07
CA LYS A 32 -3.56 2.64 11.97
C LYS A 32 -5.06 2.72 11.75
N GLY A 33 -5.76 3.56 12.51
CA GLY A 33 -7.20 3.75 12.40
C GLY A 33 -7.62 4.16 10.98
N GLU A 34 -6.97 5.20 10.45
CA GLU A 34 -7.25 5.71 9.11
C GLU A 34 -6.89 4.72 8.01
N LEU A 35 -5.75 4.03 8.12
CA LEU A 35 -5.38 3.00 7.16
C LEU A 35 -6.39 1.85 7.17
N ILE A 36 -6.77 1.32 8.34
CA ILE A 36 -7.72 0.20 8.42
C ILE A 36 -9.10 0.60 7.91
N ARG A 37 -9.56 1.82 8.21
CA ARG A 37 -10.80 2.38 7.63
C ARG A 37 -10.73 2.39 6.10
N PHE A 38 -9.64 2.94 5.54
CA PHE A 38 -9.44 2.99 4.08
C PHE A 38 -9.43 1.60 3.44
N ILE A 39 -8.76 0.62 4.08
CA ILE A 39 -8.74 -0.76 3.61
C ILE A 39 -10.13 -1.39 3.67
N ALA A 40 -10.87 -1.20 4.76
CA ALA A 40 -12.22 -1.75 4.89
C ALA A 40 -13.17 -1.23 3.79
N GLU A 41 -13.02 0.04 3.38
CA GLU A 41 -13.85 0.66 2.35
C GLU A 41 -13.57 0.15 0.93
N ARG A 42 -12.35 -0.30 0.63
CA ARG A 42 -11.88 -0.51 -0.76
C ARG A 42 -11.23 -1.86 -1.03
N HIS A 43 -10.65 -2.48 -0.01
CA HIS A 43 -9.78 -3.67 -0.08
C HIS A 43 -10.03 -4.61 1.11
N ASP A 44 -11.29 -4.79 1.52
CA ASP A 44 -11.71 -5.51 2.73
C ASP A 44 -11.04 -6.89 2.92
N GLY A 45 -10.87 -7.66 1.83
CA GLY A 45 -10.21 -8.96 1.82
C GLY A 45 -8.72 -8.93 2.21
N HIS A 46 -8.12 -7.75 2.31
CA HIS A 46 -6.73 -7.53 2.75
C HIS A 46 -6.63 -6.93 4.16
N LEU A 47 -7.74 -6.70 4.87
CA LEU A 47 -7.75 -6.04 6.18
C LEU A 47 -6.82 -6.71 7.20
N ARG A 48 -6.91 -8.04 7.34
CA ARG A 48 -6.04 -8.80 8.25
C ARG A 48 -4.57 -8.72 7.88
N LEU A 49 -4.27 -8.78 6.57
CA LEU A 49 -2.90 -8.71 6.07
C LEU A 49 -2.31 -7.33 6.35
N VAL A 50 -3.01 -6.26 6.00
CA VAL A 50 -2.51 -4.90 6.20
C VAL A 50 -2.37 -4.59 7.69
N SER A 51 -3.31 -5.01 8.53
CA SER A 51 -3.18 -4.85 9.98
C SER A 51 -1.92 -5.55 10.50
N TRP A 52 -1.66 -6.78 10.06
CA TRP A 52 -0.48 -7.53 10.49
C TRP A 52 0.83 -6.87 10.03
N ILE A 53 0.91 -6.44 8.76
CA ILE A 53 2.09 -5.73 8.24
C ILE A 53 2.28 -4.40 8.97
N PHE A 54 1.20 -3.67 9.25
CA PHE A 54 1.27 -2.43 10.01
C PHE A 54 1.87 -2.67 11.39
N ASP A 55 1.36 -3.69 12.11
CA ASP A 55 1.86 -4.04 13.44
C ASP A 55 3.34 -4.42 13.40
N GLU A 56 3.75 -5.22 12.40
CA GLU A 56 5.15 -5.58 12.17
C GLU A 56 6.03 -4.34 11.97
N VAL A 57 5.67 -3.43 11.06
CA VAL A 57 6.47 -2.22 10.77
C VAL A 57 6.46 -1.28 11.98
N SER A 58 5.32 -1.12 12.66
CA SER A 58 5.21 -0.25 13.83
C SER A 58 6.08 -0.71 15.00
N SER A 59 6.33 -2.03 15.12
CA SER A 59 7.20 -2.57 16.16
C SER A 59 8.68 -2.19 16.01
N GLU A 60 9.07 -1.67 14.85
CA GLU A 60 10.41 -1.15 14.57
C GLU A 60 10.61 0.28 15.15
N TYR A 61 9.54 0.93 15.63
CA TYR A 61 9.56 2.29 16.17
C TYR A 61 9.33 2.24 17.69
N GLU A 62 10.20 2.93 18.45
CA GLU A 62 10.08 3.01 19.91
C GLU A 62 9.05 4.06 20.36
N ASN A 63 8.86 5.10 19.55
CA ASN A 63 7.94 6.20 19.84
C ASN A 63 6.51 5.87 19.39
N THR A 64 5.52 6.43 20.07
CA THR A 64 4.10 6.32 19.70
C THR A 64 3.69 7.34 18.63
N SER A 65 4.51 8.37 18.42
CA SER A 65 4.32 9.44 17.45
C SER A 65 5.41 9.46 16.38
N LEU A 66 5.08 9.96 15.19
CA LEU A 66 5.97 10.05 14.04
C LEU A 66 6.04 11.49 13.54
N ASP A 67 7.27 12.00 13.42
CA ASP A 67 7.56 13.23 12.68
C ASP A 67 7.55 12.98 11.17
N GLY A 68 7.70 14.05 10.37
CA GLY A 68 7.68 13.96 8.91
C GLY A 68 8.66 12.92 8.33
N PRO A 69 9.96 12.99 8.68
CA PRO A 69 10.94 11.99 8.28
C PRO A 69 10.61 10.54 8.71
N ALA A 70 10.23 10.33 9.97
CA ALA A 70 9.89 9.00 10.48
C ALA A 70 8.63 8.44 9.80
N PHE A 71 7.60 9.27 9.61
CA PHE A 71 6.39 8.89 8.89
C PHE A 71 6.68 8.51 7.44
N HIS A 72 7.58 9.23 6.76
CA HIS A 72 7.97 8.89 5.40
C HIS A 72 8.64 7.51 5.33
N LEU A 73 9.62 7.25 6.20
CA LEU A 73 10.30 5.94 6.28
C LEU A 73 9.31 4.82 6.63
N PHE A 74 8.41 5.07 7.59
CA PHE A 74 7.34 4.16 7.96
C PHE A 74 6.46 3.82 6.77
N SER A 75 5.99 4.82 6.02
CA SER A 75 5.11 4.64 4.88
C SER A 75 5.76 3.86 3.72
N GLU A 76 7.05 4.09 3.46
CA GLU A 76 7.79 3.35 2.44
C GLU A 76 8.03 1.90 2.86
N SER A 77 8.40 1.65 4.13
CA SER A 77 8.56 0.29 4.68
C SER A 77 7.25 -0.50 4.61
N LEU A 78 6.13 0.11 5.02
CA LEU A 78 4.79 -0.48 4.94
C LEU A 78 4.42 -0.85 3.50
N ALA A 79 4.60 0.07 2.54
CA ALA A 79 4.28 -0.17 1.13
C ALA A 79 5.17 -1.26 0.52
N GLN A 80 6.45 -1.33 0.91
CA GLN A 80 7.38 -2.35 0.46
C GLN A 80 7.00 -3.73 1.00
N LYS A 81 6.80 -3.88 2.32
CA LYS A 81 6.38 -5.17 2.91
C LYS A 81 5.06 -5.66 2.34
N LEU A 82 4.11 -4.75 2.08
CA LEU A 82 2.86 -5.08 1.41
C LEU A 82 3.09 -5.61 -0.01
N GLN A 83 3.92 -4.93 -0.81
CA GLN A 83 4.24 -5.36 -2.17
C GLN A 83 4.90 -6.76 -2.18
N GLU A 84 5.87 -6.99 -1.30
CA GLU A 84 6.56 -8.27 -1.17
C GLU A 84 5.61 -9.40 -0.77
N ASN A 85 4.72 -9.16 0.20
CA ASN A 85 3.74 -10.16 0.62
C ASN A 85 2.75 -10.50 -0.51
N LEU A 86 2.25 -9.49 -1.22
CA LEU A 86 1.36 -9.69 -2.36
C LEU A 86 2.04 -10.46 -3.50
N SER A 87 3.34 -10.24 -3.73
CA SER A 87 4.12 -11.00 -4.72
C SER A 87 4.25 -12.47 -4.30
N LYS A 88 4.63 -12.75 -3.05
CA LYS A 88 4.73 -14.12 -2.53
C LYS A 88 3.40 -14.87 -2.62
N ARG A 89 2.30 -14.23 -2.21
CA ARG A 89 0.95 -14.80 -2.34
C ARG A 89 0.56 -15.07 -3.79
N ALA A 90 0.99 -14.24 -4.72
CA ALA A 90 0.75 -14.47 -6.14
C ALA A 90 1.50 -15.72 -6.62
N GLU A 91 2.73 -15.95 -6.15
CA GLU A 91 3.51 -17.15 -6.49
C GLU A 91 2.87 -18.42 -5.91
N GLU A 92 2.41 -18.35 -4.66
CA GLU A 92 1.72 -19.45 -3.96
C GLU A 92 0.34 -19.79 -4.53
N SER A 93 -0.28 -18.85 -5.27
CA SER A 93 -1.64 -19.02 -5.79
C SER A 93 -1.77 -20.12 -6.85
N GLY A 94 -0.68 -20.55 -7.46
CA GLY A 94 -0.68 -21.56 -8.53
C GLY A 94 -1.35 -21.13 -9.83
N ILE A 95 -1.85 -19.90 -9.94
CA ILE A 95 -2.55 -19.40 -11.15
C ILE A 95 -1.69 -18.52 -12.05
N MET A 96 -0.38 -18.37 -11.75
CA MET A 96 0.51 -17.48 -12.51
C MET A 96 0.54 -17.76 -14.01
N ALA A 97 0.55 -19.05 -14.39
CA ALA A 97 0.54 -19.50 -15.78
C ALA A 97 -0.87 -19.76 -16.34
N THR A 98 -1.90 -19.58 -15.51
CA THR A 98 -3.30 -19.87 -15.86
C THR A 98 -3.95 -18.66 -16.51
N GLU A 99 -4.89 -18.91 -17.42
CA GLU A 99 -5.77 -17.86 -17.92
C GLU A 99 -6.71 -17.39 -16.81
N ILE A 100 -6.74 -16.09 -16.57
CA ILE A 100 -7.74 -15.41 -15.76
C ILE A 100 -8.75 -14.74 -16.69
N ILE A 101 -10.01 -15.12 -16.51
CA ILE A 101 -11.09 -14.70 -17.40
C ILE A 101 -11.36 -13.18 -17.27
N PRO A 102 -11.61 -12.49 -18.40
CA PRO A 102 -11.37 -12.95 -19.77
C PRO A 102 -9.90 -12.71 -20.19
N ARG A 103 -9.24 -13.74 -20.73
CA ARG A 103 -7.99 -13.68 -21.53
C ARG A 103 -6.85 -12.86 -20.94
N ARG A 104 -6.62 -12.93 -19.62
CA ARG A 104 -5.45 -12.34 -18.97
C ARG A 104 -4.53 -13.44 -18.48
N GLY A 105 -3.22 -13.31 -18.70
CA GLY A 105 -2.26 -14.13 -17.98
C GLY A 105 -2.35 -13.88 -16.48
N GLY A 106 -2.32 -14.93 -15.66
CA GLY A 106 -2.46 -14.81 -14.21
C GLY A 106 -1.41 -13.91 -13.58
N SER A 107 -0.14 -14.03 -14.01
CA SER A 107 0.95 -13.14 -13.59
C SER A 107 0.64 -11.67 -13.83
N LEU A 108 0.19 -11.33 -15.04
CA LEU A 108 -0.16 -9.96 -15.43
C LEU A 108 -1.37 -9.43 -14.64
N HIS A 109 -2.38 -10.27 -14.42
CA HIS A 109 -3.55 -9.89 -13.64
C HIS A 109 -3.20 -9.60 -12.18
N LEU A 110 -2.46 -10.51 -11.54
CA LEU A 110 -2.07 -10.39 -10.12
C LEU A 110 -1.11 -9.21 -9.90
N SER A 111 -0.11 -9.05 -10.78
CA SER A 111 0.82 -7.91 -10.74
C SER A 111 0.07 -6.58 -10.82
N ARG A 112 -0.87 -6.43 -11.75
CA ARG A 112 -1.64 -5.18 -11.91
C ARG A 112 -2.57 -4.90 -10.72
N ARG A 113 -3.15 -5.94 -10.13
CA ARG A 113 -3.97 -5.81 -8.92
C ARG A 113 -3.11 -5.35 -7.73
N SER A 114 -1.93 -5.96 -7.57
CA SER A 114 -0.95 -5.58 -6.55
C SER A 114 -0.48 -4.14 -6.71
N GLN A 115 -0.11 -3.72 -7.94
CA GLN A 115 0.31 -2.35 -8.24
C GLN A 115 -0.74 -1.31 -7.86
N ARG A 116 -2.01 -1.53 -8.23
CA ARG A 116 -3.11 -0.62 -7.86
C ARG A 116 -3.30 -0.54 -6.36
N PHE A 117 -3.23 -1.67 -5.68
CA PHE A 117 -3.42 -1.72 -4.25
C PHE A 117 -2.29 -0.99 -3.49
N VAL A 118 -1.04 -1.23 -3.85
CA VAL A 118 0.10 -0.52 -3.26
C VAL A 118 0.02 0.99 -3.55
N LEU A 119 -0.40 1.39 -4.75
CA LEU A 119 -0.61 2.80 -5.09
C LEU A 119 -1.70 3.44 -4.20
N ASP A 120 -2.83 2.77 -4.02
CA ASP A 120 -3.91 3.23 -3.14
C ASP A 120 -3.42 3.44 -1.70
N VAL A 121 -2.64 2.50 -1.16
CA VAL A 121 -2.03 2.63 0.18
C VAL A 121 -1.06 3.80 0.24
N ARG A 122 -0.17 3.97 -0.74
CA ARG A 122 0.74 5.13 -0.80
C ARG A 122 -0.01 6.46 -0.83
N LEU A 123 -1.09 6.55 -1.59
CA LEU A 123 -1.92 7.75 -1.66
C LEU A 123 -2.64 8.02 -0.33
N CYS A 124 -3.14 6.99 0.34
CA CYS A 124 -3.71 7.09 1.68
C CYS A 124 -2.67 7.63 2.69
N MET A 125 -1.46 7.05 2.72
CA MET A 125 -0.37 7.52 3.58
C MET A 125 0.03 8.97 3.25
N ARG A 126 0.13 9.32 1.97
CA ARG A 126 0.48 10.67 1.56
C ARG A 126 -0.59 11.70 1.93
N ARG A 127 -1.86 11.31 1.92
CA ARG A 127 -2.95 12.17 2.37
C ARG A 127 -2.82 12.49 3.85
N MET A 128 -2.59 11.48 4.70
CA MET A 128 -2.36 11.70 6.13
C MET A 128 -1.14 12.61 6.37
N ALA A 129 -0.06 12.40 5.62
CA ALA A 129 1.11 13.27 5.69
C ALA A 129 0.78 14.73 5.35
N HIS A 130 -0.07 14.98 4.34
CA HIS A 130 -0.51 16.34 4.01
C HIS A 130 -1.41 16.96 5.07
N GLU A 131 -2.29 16.17 5.70
CA GLU A 131 -3.13 16.63 6.80
C GLU A 131 -2.26 17.08 7.99
N ALA A 132 -1.15 16.40 8.27
CA ALA A 132 -0.20 16.77 9.32
C ALA A 132 0.67 18.02 9.02
N THR A 133 0.64 18.56 7.79
CA THR A 133 1.40 19.80 7.44
C THR A 133 0.64 21.10 7.69
N ILE A 134 -0.66 21.02 7.98
CA ILE A 134 -1.55 22.18 8.07
C ILE A 134 -2.42 22.16 9.33
N ASN A 135 -2.17 21.19 10.23
CA ASN A 135 -2.94 20.96 11.45
C ASN A 135 -2.18 21.47 12.67
#